data_AF-A0A3E5EXR9-F1
#
_entry.id   AF-A0A3E5EXR9-F1
#
_cell.length_a   1.000
_cell.length_b   1.000
_cell.length_c   1.000
_cell.angle_alpha   90.00
_cell.angle_beta   90.00
_cell.angle_gamma   90.00
#
_symmetry.space_group_name_H-M   'P 1'
#
loop_
_entity.id
_entity.type
_entity.pdbx_description
1 polymer ?
#
loop_
_entity_poly.entity_id
_entity_poly.type
_entity_poly.pdbx_seq_one_letter_code
_entity_poly.pdbx_strand_id
1 'polypeptide(L)'
;MPNYPDSIQDLEPLSGLYIRKRFLNEVRTFLDQKHPQGWCIVAIDIENFKLFNDWYGQDSGDYLLLEIAAYLRNLHQEDNYITGHFSADDFFICMPDDGHKLRHIYATIYHYIDKLEQDDSFLPSIGVYRIEDESLNVSTMCNNAQIAASSVDGKIGNRICYFESGMAKKIELKQRILRDARHGLENHEFIFYLQPKCNMATGELVSMEALARWQKSDGTFVSPEEFIPLFESSGFITRFDMYIWKSVCKTLAAWQDKGCKLVPISINVSMIDITNIDVPQYLSMLTEQYHISPEYLPVEITESVFAESNTIVKNTITRFHKKGFYVLMDDFGSGYSSLNVLKDANVDYLKLDMKFMQIDAKNKGKGIQILKSIVDMAYRLGLVIIAEGVETKEQSEILKSMNCNYGQGFYFHRPMSVEAAEELIQTIPIENFRAAHEQVSRIRNVCEALPDSPEMWKLGDNIFRILLDHMLLLSRFNLITGGMETIKRDSSLAGFGIEYETDYQTYMSRLLDEQLVHPDDADEFRSIMALDQLRLRMFHEKGSVIYRFRRKFKAGYFWTSLELFPDTECSKENPWVVMVIHESPSVNPDL
;
A
#
# COMPACT_ATOMS: atom_id res chain seq x y z
N MET A 1 38.75 21.71 47.86
CA MET A 1 37.52 22.48 48.14
C MET A 1 36.90 22.77 46.78
N PRO A 2 35.64 22.40 46.52
CA PRO A 2 35.01 22.78 45.26
C PRO A 2 34.67 24.28 45.33
N ASN A 3 35.16 25.04 44.36
CA ASN A 3 34.85 26.46 44.19
C ASN A 3 33.37 26.61 43.82
N TYR A 4 32.55 27.04 44.76
CA TYR A 4 31.24 27.62 44.45
C TYR A 4 31.47 28.94 43.68
N PRO A 5 30.68 29.29 42.65
CA PRO A 5 31.00 30.40 41.76
C PRO A 5 31.05 31.74 42.50
N ASP A 6 32.15 32.48 42.32
CA ASP A 6 32.39 33.80 42.91
C ASP A 6 31.50 34.92 42.31
N SER A 7 30.56 34.62 41.39
CA SER A 7 29.62 35.59 40.85
C SER A 7 28.25 34.97 40.49
N ILE A 8 27.15 35.62 40.91
CA ILE A 8 25.75 35.22 40.60
C ILE A 8 25.47 35.26 39.07
N GLN A 9 26.31 35.94 38.29
CA GLN A 9 26.13 36.11 36.84
C GLN A 9 26.49 34.85 36.01
N ASP A 10 27.09 33.84 36.64
CA ASP A 10 27.50 32.60 35.99
C ASP A 10 26.51 31.43 36.19
N LEU A 11 25.41 31.67 36.90
CA LEU A 11 24.36 30.71 37.18
C LEU A 11 23.06 31.10 36.50
N GLU A 12 22.33 30.10 36.02
CA GLU A 12 21.00 30.30 35.45
C GLU A 12 20.04 30.64 36.60
N PRO A 13 19.31 31.78 36.54
CA PRO A 13 18.57 32.32 37.68
C PRO A 13 17.53 31.38 38.31
N LEU A 14 16.86 30.55 37.50
CA LEU A 14 15.83 29.63 37.99
C LEU A 14 16.44 28.38 38.62
N SER A 15 17.33 27.72 37.88
CA SER A 15 17.89 26.41 38.20
C SER A 15 19.14 26.45 39.09
N GLY A 16 19.83 27.59 39.21
CA GLY A 16 21.10 27.67 39.93
C GLY A 16 22.20 26.73 39.40
N LEU A 17 22.06 26.23 38.17
CA LEU A 17 23.07 25.48 37.43
C LEU A 17 23.92 26.43 36.59
N TYR A 18 25.06 25.97 36.06
CA TYR A 18 25.87 26.81 35.20
C TYR A 18 25.14 27.22 33.92
N ILE A 19 25.17 28.52 33.59
CA ILE A 19 24.78 28.97 32.26
C ILE A 19 25.74 28.38 31.22
N ARG A 20 25.29 28.32 29.96
CA ARG A 20 26.07 27.79 28.83
C ARG A 20 27.53 28.26 28.82
N LYS A 21 27.78 29.56 28.93
CA LYS A 21 29.15 30.12 28.89
C LYS A 21 30.04 29.55 30.00
N ARG A 22 29.51 29.45 31.22
CA ARG A 22 30.25 28.94 32.38
C ARG A 22 30.52 27.46 32.26
N PHE A 23 29.51 26.67 31.89
CA PHE A 23 29.63 25.23 31.66
C PHE A 23 30.75 24.92 30.66
N LEU A 24 30.76 25.58 29.50
CA LEU A 24 31.76 25.35 28.46
C LEU A 24 33.19 25.64 28.95
N ASN A 25 33.37 26.70 29.74
CA ASN A 25 34.66 27.07 30.30
C ASN A 25 35.14 26.07 31.37
N GLU A 26 34.24 25.62 32.25
CA GLU A 26 34.56 24.65 33.29
C GLU A 26 34.93 23.29 32.70
N VAL A 27 34.17 22.81 31.71
CA VAL A 27 34.51 21.57 30.99
C VAL A 27 35.84 21.71 30.25
N ARG A 28 36.09 22.84 29.58
CA ARG A 28 37.39 23.07 28.92
C ARG A 28 38.55 23.01 29.91
N THR A 29 38.41 23.70 31.03
CA THR A 29 39.40 23.72 32.12
C THR A 29 39.64 22.31 32.68
N PHE A 30 38.57 21.53 32.85
CA PHE A 30 38.63 20.16 33.32
C PHE A 30 39.38 19.24 32.35
N LEU A 31 39.07 19.31 31.05
CA LEU A 31 39.76 18.54 30.01
C LEU A 31 41.25 18.89 29.94
N ASP A 32 41.60 20.19 29.97
CA ASP A 32 42.98 20.67 29.92
C ASP A 32 43.82 20.27 31.14
N GLN A 33 43.21 20.13 32.31
CA GLN A 33 43.93 19.86 33.56
C GLN A 33 44.00 18.37 33.90
N LYS A 34 42.97 17.60 33.54
CA LYS A 34 42.80 16.22 34.02
C LYS A 34 43.06 15.17 32.96
N HIS A 35 43.03 15.52 31.67
CA HIS A 35 43.13 14.59 30.54
C HIS A 35 42.34 13.29 30.78
N PRO A 36 41.03 13.42 31.05
CA PRO A 36 40.25 12.33 31.60
C PRO A 36 39.84 11.34 30.50
N GLN A 37 40.27 10.08 30.63
CA GLN A 37 39.79 9.01 29.74
C GLN A 37 38.41 8.48 30.20
N GLY A 38 37.56 8.16 29.23
CA GLY A 38 36.25 7.55 29.50
C GLY A 38 35.22 8.53 30.07
N TRP A 39 35.26 9.80 29.66
CA TRP A 39 34.25 10.80 30.00
C TRP A 39 33.35 11.11 28.81
N CYS A 40 32.15 11.61 29.10
CA CYS A 40 31.17 12.00 28.11
C CYS A 40 30.51 13.34 28.44
N ILE A 41 29.95 13.96 27.42
CA ILE A 41 28.97 15.04 27.55
C ILE A 41 27.59 14.44 27.36
N VAL A 42 26.70 14.72 28.29
CA VAL A 42 25.32 14.27 28.29
C VAL A 42 24.43 15.48 28.09
N ALA A 43 23.53 15.42 27.11
CA ALA A 43 22.43 16.35 26.92
C ALA A 43 21.14 15.67 27.37
N ILE A 44 20.28 16.41 28.06
CA ILE A 44 18.99 15.96 28.54
C ILE A 44 17.96 16.97 28.04
N ASP A 45 16.89 16.47 27.45
CA ASP A 45 15.79 17.24 26.85
C ASP A 45 14.47 16.55 27.20
N ILE A 46 13.35 17.29 27.23
CA ILE A 46 12.04 16.75 27.58
C ILE A 46 11.14 16.80 26.34
N GLU A 47 10.76 15.63 25.83
CA GLU A 47 9.94 15.57 24.62
C GLU A 47 8.63 16.33 24.81
N ASN A 48 8.32 17.21 23.85
CA ASN A 48 7.12 18.05 23.84
C ASN A 48 6.96 18.95 25.07
N PHE A 49 8.03 19.40 25.73
CA PHE A 49 7.93 20.26 26.92
C PHE A 49 7.11 21.55 26.72
N LYS A 50 7.10 22.11 25.51
CA LYS A 50 6.20 23.24 25.20
C LYS A 50 4.73 22.85 25.34
N LEU A 51 4.34 21.68 24.85
CA LEU A 51 2.98 21.16 24.98
C LEU A 51 2.64 20.86 26.45
N PHE A 52 3.63 20.39 27.23
CA PHE A 52 3.48 20.21 28.68
C PHE A 52 3.09 21.53 29.35
N ASN A 53 3.80 22.62 29.04
CA ASN A 53 3.48 23.95 29.55
C ASN A 53 2.10 24.44 29.09
N ASP A 54 1.71 24.16 27.85
CA ASP A 54 0.40 24.54 27.31
C ASP A 54 -0.75 23.80 28.00
N TRP A 55 -0.53 22.54 28.43
CA TRP A 55 -1.56 21.70 29.07
C TRP A 55 -1.64 21.87 30.58
N TYR A 56 -0.49 21.90 31.26
CA TYR A 56 -0.40 21.88 32.73
C TYR A 56 -0.04 23.23 33.34
N GLY A 57 0.18 24.24 32.50
CA GLY A 57 0.55 25.58 32.91
C GLY A 57 2.04 25.75 33.18
N GLN A 58 2.51 26.98 33.00
CA GLN A 58 3.92 27.34 33.15
C GLN A 58 4.47 27.05 34.56
N ASP A 59 3.66 27.23 35.61
CA ASP A 59 4.08 26.96 37.00
C ASP A 59 4.46 25.48 37.21
N SER A 60 3.74 24.55 36.57
CA SER A 60 4.02 23.11 36.64
C SER A 60 5.32 22.76 35.90
N GLY A 61 5.54 23.40 34.75
CA GLY A 61 6.79 23.28 34.00
C GLY A 61 7.99 23.81 34.77
N ASP A 62 7.88 25.02 35.33
CA ASP A 62 8.93 25.62 36.15
C ASP A 62 9.25 24.73 37.37
N TYR A 63 8.24 24.13 38.00
CA TYR A 63 8.44 23.17 39.09
C TYR A 63 9.23 21.92 38.62
N LEU A 64 8.88 21.34 37.47
CA LEU A 64 9.60 20.19 36.91
C LEU A 64 11.08 20.53 36.63
N LEU A 65 11.33 21.69 36.00
CA LEU A 65 12.69 22.16 35.73
C LEU A 65 13.48 22.36 37.03
N LEU A 66 12.85 22.85 38.09
CA LEU A 66 13.48 23.03 39.40
C LEU A 66 13.84 21.69 40.08
N GLU A 67 12.99 20.67 39.98
CA GLU A 67 13.28 19.32 40.52
C GLU A 67 14.45 18.66 39.79
N ILE A 68 14.47 18.76 38.45
CA ILE A 68 15.59 18.28 37.63
C ILE A 68 16.87 19.04 38.00
N ALA A 69 16.80 20.37 38.08
CA ALA A 69 17.93 21.19 38.46
C ALA A 69 18.46 20.84 39.86
N ALA A 70 17.59 20.60 40.83
CA ALA A 70 17.97 20.19 42.17
C ALA A 70 18.75 18.87 42.16
N TYR A 71 18.26 17.88 41.39
CA TYR A 71 18.96 16.62 41.21
C TYR A 71 20.34 16.80 40.57
N LEU A 72 20.45 17.60 39.51
CA LEU A 72 21.72 17.87 38.84
C LEU A 72 22.72 18.65 39.72
N ARG A 73 22.23 19.53 40.60
CA ARG A 73 23.09 20.20 41.60
C ARG A 73 23.67 19.20 42.59
N ASN A 74 22.90 18.18 43.00
CA ASN A 74 23.41 17.13 43.87
C ASN A 74 24.51 16.31 43.18
N LEU A 75 24.32 15.94 41.91
CA LEU A 75 25.37 15.28 41.11
C LEU A 75 26.65 16.13 41.03
N HIS A 76 26.51 17.45 40.89
CA HIS A 76 27.66 18.36 40.91
C HIS A 76 28.40 18.33 42.25
N GLN A 77 27.68 18.34 43.37
CA GLN A 77 28.25 18.41 44.72
C GLN A 77 28.85 17.08 45.19
N GLU A 78 28.16 15.96 44.94
CA GLU A 78 28.54 14.65 45.49
C GLU A 78 29.48 13.88 44.55
N ASP A 79 29.21 13.91 43.25
CA ASP A 79 29.97 13.13 42.25
C ASP A 79 31.06 13.95 41.54
N ASN A 80 31.15 15.26 41.81
CA ASN A 80 32.02 16.23 41.12
C ASN A 80 31.78 16.32 39.60
N TYR A 81 30.55 16.08 39.14
CA TYR A 81 30.18 16.25 37.73
C TYR A 81 30.01 17.73 37.40
N ILE A 82 30.25 18.15 36.16
CA ILE A 82 29.99 19.54 35.76
C ILE A 82 28.58 19.57 35.17
N THR A 83 27.68 20.39 35.73
CA THR A 83 26.28 20.44 35.30
C THR A 83 25.88 21.84 34.86
N GLY A 84 24.97 21.94 33.89
CA GLY A 84 24.53 23.21 33.31
C GLY A 84 23.07 23.17 32.85
N HIS A 85 22.46 24.35 32.81
CA HIS A 85 21.13 24.58 32.26
C HIS A 85 21.25 25.69 31.20
N PHE A 86 21.00 25.36 29.94
CA PHE A 86 21.29 26.27 28.82
C PHE A 86 20.09 27.14 28.48
N SER A 87 18.91 26.54 28.39
CA SER A 87 17.66 27.20 28.05
C SER A 87 16.49 26.22 28.20
N ALA A 88 15.29 26.70 28.54
CA ALA A 88 14.06 25.90 28.55
C ALA A 88 14.21 24.57 29.31
N ASP A 89 14.28 23.45 28.60
CA ASP A 89 14.45 22.09 29.10
C ASP A 89 15.81 21.46 28.73
N ASP A 90 16.74 22.26 28.21
CA ASP A 90 18.09 21.83 27.83
C ASP A 90 19.06 21.78 29.03
N PHE A 91 19.26 20.58 29.57
CA PHE A 91 20.25 20.33 30.63
C PHE A 91 21.47 19.58 30.11
N PHE A 92 22.63 19.89 30.69
CA PHE A 92 23.91 19.29 30.32
C PHE A 92 24.69 18.77 31.52
N ILE A 93 25.39 17.65 31.33
CA ILE A 93 26.29 17.04 32.31
C ILE A 93 27.60 16.64 31.63
N CYS A 94 28.75 16.94 32.24
CA CYS A 94 30.02 16.28 31.94
C CYS A 94 30.32 15.30 33.07
N MET A 95 30.39 14.01 32.74
CA MET A 95 30.53 12.91 33.70
C MET A 95 31.32 11.74 33.09
N PRO A 96 31.79 10.77 33.89
CA PRO A 96 32.29 9.50 33.36
C PRO A 96 31.22 8.79 32.50
N ASP A 97 31.65 8.10 31.44
CA ASP A 97 30.78 7.27 30.61
C ASP A 97 30.40 5.99 31.36
N ASP A 98 29.43 6.13 32.27
CA ASP A 98 28.85 5.06 33.07
C ASP A 98 27.39 4.85 32.67
N GLY A 99 27.15 3.78 31.90
CA GLY A 99 25.81 3.39 31.46
C GLY A 99 24.84 3.08 32.60
N HIS A 100 25.30 2.67 33.79
CA HIS A 100 24.43 2.47 34.95
C HIS A 100 23.98 3.79 35.55
N LYS A 101 24.90 4.75 35.70
CA LYS A 101 24.58 6.10 36.20
C LYS A 101 23.66 6.84 35.21
N LEU A 102 23.90 6.73 33.90
CA LEU A 102 23.02 7.28 32.86
C LEU A 102 21.58 6.75 32.96
N ARG A 103 21.42 5.43 33.13
CA ARG A 103 20.08 4.83 33.34
C ARG A 103 19.41 5.32 34.62
N HIS A 104 20.19 5.55 35.68
CA HIS A 104 19.66 6.06 36.94
C HIS A 104 19.22 7.53 36.81
N ILE A 105 19.99 8.36 36.09
CA ILE A 105 19.62 9.75 35.76
C ILE A 105 18.30 9.75 34.98
N TYR A 106 18.20 8.95 33.92
CA TYR A 106 16.97 8.79 33.14
C TYR A 106 15.78 8.42 34.04
N ALA A 107 15.90 7.35 34.83
CA ALA A 107 14.81 6.86 35.66
C ALA A 107 14.38 7.89 36.73
N THR A 108 15.32 8.68 37.24
CA THR A 108 15.02 9.72 38.23
C THR A 108 14.24 10.87 37.61
N ILE A 109 14.64 11.31 36.41
CA ILE A 109 13.93 12.39 35.70
C ILE A 109 12.55 11.91 35.24
N TYR A 110 12.46 10.69 34.70
CA TYR A 110 11.19 10.07 34.36
C TYR A 110 10.25 10.03 35.58
N HIS A 111 10.75 9.67 36.77
CA HIS A 111 9.96 9.67 38.00
C HIS A 111 9.47 11.06 38.43
N TYR A 112 10.19 12.13 38.13
CA TYR A 112 9.70 13.50 38.38
C TYR A 112 8.57 13.88 37.44
N ILE A 113 8.66 13.46 36.17
CA ILE A 113 7.59 13.66 35.19
C ILE A 113 6.36 12.84 35.60
N ASP A 114 6.54 11.54 35.90
CA ASP A 114 5.48 10.60 36.31
C ASP A 114 4.74 11.04 37.60
N LYS A 115 5.43 11.77 38.48
CA LYS A 115 4.82 12.37 39.68
C LYS A 115 3.87 13.52 39.38
N LEU A 116 4.17 14.30 38.35
CA LEU A 116 3.32 15.41 37.91
C LEU A 116 2.18 14.90 37.02
N GLU A 117 2.39 13.77 36.36
CA GLU A 117 1.50 13.26 35.33
C GLU A 117 1.54 11.73 35.21
N GLN A 118 0.38 11.08 35.12
CA GLN A 118 0.29 9.62 34.84
C GLN A 118 -0.01 9.35 33.35
N ASP A 119 0.72 9.99 32.47
CA ASP A 119 0.60 9.82 31.02
C ASP A 119 2.01 9.62 30.44
N ASP A 120 2.18 8.62 29.58
CA ASP A 120 3.46 8.31 28.93
C ASP A 120 3.79 9.27 27.77
N SER A 121 3.09 10.40 27.68
CA SER A 121 3.19 11.38 26.58
C SER A 121 4.40 12.30 26.67
N PHE A 122 4.99 12.47 27.85
CA PHE A 122 6.16 13.33 28.08
C PHE A 122 7.29 12.50 28.67
N LEU A 123 8.36 12.31 27.89
CA LEU A 123 9.46 11.43 28.25
C LEU A 123 10.78 12.18 28.15
N PRO A 124 11.74 11.96 29.07
CA PRO A 124 13.06 12.53 28.94
C PRO A 124 13.81 11.85 27.80
N SER A 125 14.59 12.60 27.04
CA SER A 125 15.53 12.09 26.05
C SER A 125 16.95 12.40 26.52
N ILE A 126 17.86 11.43 26.40
CA ILE A 126 19.26 11.59 26.79
C ILE A 126 20.16 11.32 25.59
N GLY A 127 20.97 12.31 25.24
CA GLY A 127 22.00 12.22 24.22
C GLY A 127 23.39 12.20 24.83
N VAL A 128 24.27 11.31 24.36
CA VAL A 128 25.60 11.11 24.94
C VAL A 128 26.67 11.26 23.87
N TYR A 129 27.59 12.20 24.05
CA TYR A 129 28.80 12.33 23.25
C TYR A 129 30.02 11.84 24.04
N ARG A 130 30.66 10.76 23.57
CA ARG A 130 31.92 10.27 24.14
C ARG A 130 33.06 11.22 23.78
N ILE A 131 33.85 11.62 24.78
CA ILE A 131 34.99 12.49 24.56
C ILE A 131 36.16 11.61 24.08
N GLU A 132 36.32 11.54 22.77
CA GLU A 132 37.41 10.81 22.11
C GLU A 132 38.60 11.71 21.76
N ASP A 133 38.33 12.99 21.47
CA ASP A 133 39.32 14.01 21.14
C ASP A 133 39.12 15.24 22.04
N GLU A 134 39.99 15.39 23.03
CA GLU A 134 39.99 16.50 23.99
C GLU A 134 40.32 17.86 23.34
N SER A 135 40.90 17.87 22.13
CA SER A 135 41.20 19.11 21.39
C SER A 135 39.96 19.72 20.73
N LEU A 136 38.87 18.96 20.59
CA LEU A 136 37.63 19.43 20.01
C LEU A 136 37.00 20.53 20.89
N ASN A 137 36.35 21.50 20.26
CA ASN A 137 35.65 22.55 20.97
C ASN A 137 34.49 21.96 21.79
N VAL A 138 34.40 22.30 23.09
CA VAL A 138 33.35 21.80 23.99
C VAL A 138 31.94 22.14 23.48
N SER A 139 31.76 23.30 22.83
CA SER A 139 30.46 23.64 22.24
C SER A 139 30.07 22.67 21.13
N THR A 140 31.04 22.12 20.38
CA THR A 140 30.79 21.07 19.38
C THR A 140 30.41 19.75 20.06
N MET A 141 31.07 19.40 21.18
CA MET A 141 30.72 18.23 21.98
C MET A 141 29.27 18.31 22.50
N CYS A 142 28.88 19.45 23.09
CA CYS A 142 27.50 19.70 23.54
C CYS A 142 26.51 19.61 22.37
N ASN A 143 26.82 20.21 21.22
CA ASN A 143 25.96 20.14 20.04
C ASN A 143 25.78 18.70 19.55
N ASN A 144 26.83 17.89 19.55
CA ASN A 144 26.75 16.47 19.17
C ASN A 144 25.94 15.65 20.19
N ALA A 145 26.07 15.94 21.48
CA ALA A 145 25.23 15.32 22.50
C ALA A 145 23.75 15.68 22.29
N GLN A 146 23.43 16.95 22.01
CA GLN A 146 22.06 17.38 21.70
C GLN A 146 21.50 16.68 20.47
N ILE A 147 22.30 16.56 19.39
CA ILE A 147 21.91 15.82 18.18
C ILE A 147 21.53 14.37 18.51
N ALA A 148 22.27 13.72 19.40
CA ALA A 148 21.94 12.38 19.84
C ALA A 148 20.64 12.35 20.66
N ALA A 149 20.41 13.32 21.55
CA ALA A 149 19.18 13.43 22.34
C ALA A 149 17.95 13.56 21.43
N SER A 150 18.01 14.46 20.44
CA SER A 150 16.93 14.66 19.45
C SER A 150 16.78 13.51 18.45
N SER A 151 17.71 12.54 18.43
CA SER A 151 17.64 11.34 17.57
C SER A 151 17.02 10.13 18.30
N VAL A 152 16.55 10.32 19.52
CA VAL A 152 15.85 9.30 20.31
C VAL A 152 14.45 9.09 19.75
N ASP A 153 14.15 7.88 19.27
CA ASP A 153 12.84 7.54 18.73
C ASP A 153 12.00 6.75 19.75
N GLY A 154 10.93 7.38 20.26
CA GLY A 154 9.58 6.82 20.44
C GLY A 154 9.31 5.59 21.33
N LYS A 155 10.28 4.75 21.65
CA LYS A 155 10.07 3.52 22.44
C LYS A 155 10.54 3.72 23.88
N ILE A 156 9.70 3.36 24.84
CA ILE A 156 9.91 3.47 26.30
C ILE A 156 11.23 2.81 26.77
N GLY A 157 11.80 1.88 25.99
CA GLY A 157 13.01 1.15 26.34
C GLY A 157 14.35 1.64 25.76
N ASN A 158 14.38 2.67 24.91
CA ASN A 158 15.64 3.09 24.24
C ASN A 158 15.78 4.62 24.14
N ARG A 159 15.81 5.29 25.29
CA ARG A 159 15.77 6.76 25.41
C ARG A 159 17.14 7.41 25.71
N ILE A 160 18.19 6.61 25.68
CA ILE A 160 19.59 7.04 25.79
C ILE A 160 20.26 6.73 24.46
N CYS A 161 20.67 7.77 23.74
CA CYS A 161 21.31 7.64 22.43
C CYS A 161 22.74 8.14 22.48
N TYR A 162 23.68 7.35 21.96
CA TYR A 162 25.07 7.79 21.80
C TYR A 162 25.25 8.45 20.43
N PHE A 163 25.96 9.57 20.41
CA PHE A 163 26.27 10.27 19.18
C PHE A 163 27.16 9.42 18.29
N GLU A 164 26.73 9.25 17.05
CA GLU A 164 27.54 8.68 15.98
C GLU A 164 27.85 9.77 14.95
N SER A 165 29.07 9.79 14.40
CA SER A 165 29.49 10.80 13.41
C SER A 165 28.58 10.89 12.17
N GLY A 166 27.80 9.85 11.89
CA GLY A 166 26.78 9.85 10.84
C GLY A 166 25.54 10.72 11.16
N MET A 167 25.21 10.96 12.43
CA MET A 167 24.00 11.68 12.83
C MET A 167 24.04 13.16 12.42
N ALA A 168 25.14 13.86 12.70
CA ALA A 168 25.30 15.26 12.30
C ALA A 168 25.25 15.42 10.77
N LYS A 169 25.91 14.51 10.04
CA LYS A 169 25.88 14.50 8.57
C LYS A 169 24.47 14.30 8.01
N LYS A 170 23.66 13.44 8.64
CA LYS A 170 22.25 13.22 8.24
C LYS A 170 21.44 14.51 8.41
N ILE A 171 21.58 15.22 9.52
CA ILE A 171 20.85 16.50 9.75
C ILE A 171 21.27 17.56 8.72
N GLU A 172 22.58 17.70 8.48
CA GLU A 172 23.09 18.65 7.48
C GLU A 172 22.59 18.30 6.07
N LEU A 173 22.57 17.01 5.72
CA LEU A 173 22.04 16.54 4.45
C LEU A 173 20.54 16.85 4.30
N LYS A 174 19.74 16.62 5.34
CA LYS A 174 18.31 16.93 5.35
C LYS A 174 18.05 18.43 5.11
N GLN A 175 18.78 19.31 5.80
CA GLN A 175 18.66 20.76 5.61
C GLN A 175 19.11 21.19 4.21
N ARG A 176 20.19 20.59 3.70
CA ARG A 176 20.67 20.83 2.33
C ARG A 176 19.62 20.43 1.30
N ILE A 177 19.02 19.25 1.44
CA ILE A 177 17.92 18.77 0.58
C ILE A 177 16.78 19.79 0.56
N LEU A 178 16.28 20.25 1.72
CA LEU A 178 15.17 21.21 1.77
C LEU A 178 15.52 22.56 1.13
N ARG A 179 16.75 23.04 1.32
CA ARG A 179 17.22 24.29 0.70
C ARG A 179 17.32 24.17 -0.82
N ASP A 180 17.83 23.03 -1.29
CA ASP A 180 18.02 22.77 -2.72
C ASP A 180 16.67 22.53 -3.42
N ALA A 181 15.67 22.00 -2.72
CA ALA A 181 14.37 21.63 -3.28
C ALA A 181 13.65 22.77 -4.02
N ARG A 182 13.70 24.01 -3.50
CA ARG A 182 13.10 25.16 -4.18
C ARG A 182 13.78 25.45 -5.52
N HIS A 183 15.10 25.41 -5.54
CA HIS A 183 15.88 25.60 -6.77
C HIS A 183 15.64 24.44 -7.76
N GLY A 184 15.46 23.21 -7.25
CA GLY A 184 15.14 22.05 -8.08
C GLY A 184 13.84 22.21 -8.88
N LEU A 185 12.82 22.86 -8.31
CA LEU A 185 11.57 23.17 -9.05
C LEU A 185 11.82 24.19 -10.17
N GLU A 186 12.58 25.25 -9.89
CA GLU A 186 12.89 26.32 -10.85
C GLU A 186 13.80 25.82 -12.00
N ASN A 187 14.71 24.90 -11.68
CA ASN A 187 15.68 24.33 -12.62
C ASN A 187 15.18 23.07 -13.34
N HIS A 188 13.91 22.66 -13.14
CA HIS A 188 13.34 21.44 -13.72
C HIS A 188 14.10 20.14 -13.39
N GLU A 189 14.68 20.06 -12.19
CA GLU A 189 15.46 18.89 -11.72
C GLU A 189 14.57 17.71 -11.27
N PHE A 190 13.30 17.99 -11.03
CA PHE A 190 12.32 16.95 -10.71
C PHE A 190 11.74 16.38 -12.00
N ILE A 191 11.90 15.07 -12.14
CA ILE A 191 11.35 14.29 -13.25
C ILE A 191 10.52 13.14 -12.66
N PHE A 192 9.84 12.38 -13.51
CA PHE A 192 9.17 11.17 -13.10
C PHE A 192 9.54 10.04 -14.04
N TYR A 193 9.68 8.85 -13.47
CA TYR A 193 9.74 7.60 -14.22
C TYR A 193 8.36 6.99 -14.25
N LEU A 194 8.11 6.15 -15.26
CA LEU A 194 6.86 5.43 -15.41
C LEU A 194 7.10 3.96 -15.11
N GLN A 195 6.27 3.37 -14.26
CA GLN A 195 6.27 1.93 -14.05
C GLN A 195 5.01 1.30 -14.65
N PRO A 196 5.15 0.46 -15.68
CA PRO A 196 4.02 -0.25 -16.29
C PRO A 196 3.28 -1.18 -15.33
N LYS A 197 1.96 -1.16 -15.45
CA LYS A 197 1.01 -2.13 -14.89
C LYS A 197 0.49 -2.99 -16.04
N CYS A 198 0.61 -4.30 -15.91
CA CYS A 198 0.30 -5.23 -16.98
C CYS A 198 -0.78 -6.23 -16.56
N ASN A 199 -1.53 -6.72 -17.54
CA ASN A 199 -2.30 -7.93 -17.39
C ASN A 199 -1.35 -9.13 -17.41
N MET A 200 -1.31 -9.88 -16.32
CA MET A 200 -0.40 -11.00 -16.14
C MET A 200 -0.76 -12.23 -16.99
N ALA A 201 -2.00 -12.30 -17.48
CA ALA A 201 -2.47 -13.38 -18.34
C ALA A 201 -2.12 -13.10 -19.82
N THR A 202 -2.35 -11.87 -20.30
CA THR A 202 -2.13 -11.50 -21.71
C THR A 202 -0.76 -10.86 -21.98
N GLY A 203 -0.13 -10.30 -20.95
CA GLY A 203 1.08 -9.48 -21.07
C GLY A 203 0.81 -8.06 -21.56
N GLU A 204 -0.45 -7.69 -21.75
CA GLU A 204 -0.84 -6.38 -22.28
C GLU A 204 -0.65 -5.27 -21.24
N LEU A 205 -0.34 -4.08 -21.73
CA LEU A 205 -0.18 -2.88 -20.92
C LEU A 205 -1.55 -2.31 -20.55
N VAL A 206 -1.76 -2.02 -19.27
CA VAL A 206 -3.06 -1.59 -18.74
C VAL A 206 -3.03 -0.13 -18.30
N SER A 207 -1.99 0.25 -17.55
CA SER A 207 -1.73 1.62 -17.09
C SER A 207 -0.26 1.76 -16.69
N MET A 208 0.16 2.94 -16.25
CA MET A 208 1.48 3.17 -15.67
C MET A 208 1.37 3.99 -14.39
N GLU A 209 2.34 3.87 -13.49
CA GLU A 209 2.46 4.73 -12.31
C GLU A 209 3.57 5.76 -12.49
N ALA A 210 3.29 7.03 -12.19
CA ALA A 210 4.28 8.09 -12.16
C ALA A 210 5.06 8.10 -10.84
N LEU A 211 6.32 7.71 -10.92
CA LEU A 211 7.24 7.64 -9.80
C LEU A 211 8.22 8.81 -9.86
N ALA A 212 8.06 9.74 -8.93
CA ALA A 212 8.91 10.91 -8.75
C ALA A 212 10.41 10.56 -8.66
N ARG A 213 11.26 11.38 -9.27
CA ARG A 213 12.73 11.26 -9.27
C ARG A 213 13.34 12.65 -9.18
N TRP A 214 14.41 12.81 -8.42
CA TRP A 214 15.15 14.06 -8.38
C TRP A 214 16.54 13.86 -8.97
N GLN A 215 16.74 14.44 -10.15
CA GLN A 215 18.01 14.45 -10.84
C GLN A 215 18.54 15.88 -10.86
N LYS A 216 19.55 16.15 -10.03
CA LYS A 216 20.20 17.46 -9.97
C LYS A 216 20.91 17.78 -11.29
N SER A 217 21.11 19.08 -11.52
CA SER A 217 21.77 19.60 -12.73
C SER A 217 23.19 19.06 -12.96
N ASP A 218 23.88 18.63 -11.89
CA ASP A 218 25.21 18.01 -11.94
C ASP A 218 25.18 16.49 -12.25
N GLY A 219 23.99 15.92 -12.47
CA GLY A 219 23.77 14.50 -12.71
C GLY A 219 23.57 13.66 -11.45
N THR A 220 23.64 14.26 -10.26
CA THR A 220 23.41 13.55 -8.98
C THR A 220 21.94 13.16 -8.84
N PHE A 221 21.69 11.91 -8.48
CA PHE A 221 20.35 11.40 -8.22
C PHE A 221 20.07 11.35 -6.71
N VAL A 222 18.95 11.94 -6.28
CA VAL A 222 18.50 11.90 -4.88
C VAL A 222 17.34 10.92 -4.77
N SER A 223 17.45 9.97 -3.84
CA SER A 223 16.43 8.93 -3.65
C SER A 223 15.11 9.53 -3.14
N PRO A 224 13.94 9.12 -3.67
CA PRO A 224 12.63 9.49 -3.12
C PRO A 224 12.49 9.20 -1.63
N GLU A 225 13.04 8.08 -1.15
CA GLU A 225 13.04 7.72 0.28
C GLU A 225 13.77 8.75 1.16
N GLU A 226 14.72 9.51 0.59
CA GLU A 226 15.44 10.55 1.31
C GLU A 226 14.70 11.89 1.32
N PHE A 227 14.08 12.29 0.21
CA PHE A 227 13.49 13.63 0.07
C PHE A 227 11.98 13.69 0.32
N ILE A 228 11.21 12.65 0.02
CA ILE A 228 9.74 12.65 0.19
C ILE A 228 9.36 12.87 1.67
N PRO A 229 9.93 12.15 2.67
CA PRO A 229 9.60 12.39 4.08
C PRO A 229 9.99 13.80 4.56
N LEU A 230 11.03 14.40 3.96
CA LEU A 230 11.43 15.77 4.25
C LEU A 230 10.45 16.78 3.64
N PHE A 231 9.96 16.51 2.45
CA PHE A 231 8.96 17.36 1.80
C PHE A 231 7.62 17.30 2.53
N GLU A 232 7.24 16.13 3.01
CA GLU A 232 6.06 15.94 3.85
C GLU A 232 6.19 16.72 5.17
N SER A 233 7.26 16.47 5.95
CA SER A 233 7.46 17.15 7.24
C SER A 233 7.63 18.67 7.15
N SER A 234 8.09 19.19 6.00
CA SER A 234 8.20 20.63 5.75
C SER A 234 6.96 21.26 5.09
N GLY A 235 5.98 20.46 4.66
CA GLY A 235 4.83 20.89 3.87
C GLY A 235 5.18 21.28 2.41
N PHE A 236 6.42 21.07 1.97
CA PHE A 236 6.84 21.33 0.59
C PHE A 236 6.24 20.33 -0.40
N ILE A 237 5.83 19.14 0.07
CA ILE A 237 5.31 18.04 -0.76
C ILE A 237 4.20 18.49 -1.69
N THR A 238 3.27 19.34 -1.24
CA THR A 238 2.17 19.82 -2.08
C THR A 238 2.62 20.63 -3.28
N ARG A 239 3.66 21.47 -3.13
CA ARG A 239 4.20 22.21 -4.28
C ARG A 239 4.92 21.28 -5.25
N PHE A 240 5.60 20.29 -4.72
CA PHE A 240 6.31 19.27 -5.48
C PHE A 240 5.32 18.40 -6.28
N ASP A 241 4.27 17.89 -5.65
CA ASP A 241 3.28 17.03 -6.30
C ASP A 241 2.48 17.81 -7.35
N MET A 242 2.09 19.06 -7.07
CA MET A 242 1.49 19.94 -8.09
C MET A 242 2.35 20.10 -9.34
N TYR A 243 3.68 20.13 -9.19
CA TYR A 243 4.63 20.18 -10.30
C TYR A 243 4.68 18.84 -11.06
N ILE A 244 4.70 17.70 -10.35
CA ILE A 244 4.67 16.38 -10.95
C ILE A 244 3.35 16.13 -11.69
N TRP A 245 2.20 16.40 -11.09
CA TRP A 245 0.89 16.22 -11.71
C TRP A 245 0.75 17.03 -13.01
N LYS A 246 1.22 18.28 -12.99
CA LYS A 246 1.27 19.13 -14.19
C LYS A 246 2.17 18.54 -15.28
N SER A 247 3.31 17.97 -14.88
CA SER A 247 4.25 17.33 -15.81
C SER A 247 3.65 16.06 -16.44
N VAL A 248 2.95 15.25 -15.66
CA VAL A 248 2.21 14.07 -16.15
C VAL A 248 1.10 14.48 -17.13
N CYS A 249 0.29 15.47 -16.80
CA CYS A 249 -0.74 15.99 -17.71
C CYS A 249 -0.10 16.51 -19.02
N LYS A 250 1.02 17.23 -18.93
CA LYS A 250 1.74 17.71 -20.13
C LYS A 250 2.22 16.54 -21.01
N THR A 251 2.71 15.46 -20.41
CA THR A 251 3.14 14.25 -21.14
C THR A 251 1.96 13.55 -21.81
N LEU A 252 0.85 13.35 -21.10
CA LEU A 252 -0.37 12.76 -21.67
C LEU A 252 -0.91 13.59 -22.85
N ALA A 253 -0.93 14.92 -22.74
CA ALA A 253 -1.34 15.80 -23.83
C ALA A 253 -0.40 15.69 -25.04
N ALA A 254 0.92 15.64 -24.80
CA ALA A 254 1.89 15.45 -25.88
C ALA A 254 1.72 14.11 -26.59
N TRP A 255 1.38 13.03 -25.87
CA TRP A 255 1.04 11.75 -26.47
C TRP A 255 -0.23 11.82 -27.30
N GLN A 256 -1.26 12.51 -26.82
CA GLN A 256 -2.50 12.75 -27.57
C GLN A 256 -2.24 13.50 -28.87
N ASP A 257 -1.45 14.59 -28.81
CA ASP A 257 -1.12 15.43 -29.98
C ASP A 257 -0.28 14.70 -31.02
N LYS A 258 0.60 13.78 -30.59
CA LYS A 258 1.38 12.89 -31.48
C LYS A 258 0.53 11.77 -32.10
N GLY A 259 -0.72 11.60 -31.68
CA GLY A 259 -1.59 10.49 -32.11
C GLY A 259 -1.18 9.14 -31.52
N CYS A 260 -0.40 9.12 -30.44
CA CYS A 260 -0.06 7.91 -29.72
C CYS A 260 -1.31 7.34 -29.02
N LYS A 261 -1.35 6.01 -28.84
CA LYS A 261 -2.39 5.41 -27.99
C LYS A 261 -2.21 5.89 -26.55
N LEU A 262 -3.25 6.49 -25.98
CA LEU A 262 -3.21 6.97 -24.61
C LEU A 262 -3.30 5.80 -23.63
N VAL A 263 -2.39 5.79 -22.67
CA VAL A 263 -2.34 4.85 -21.55
C VAL A 263 -2.51 5.66 -20.26
N PRO A 264 -3.42 5.29 -19.35
CA PRO A 264 -3.58 6.00 -18.09
C PRO A 264 -2.28 6.03 -17.27
N ILE A 265 -1.96 7.18 -16.69
CA ILE A 265 -0.83 7.36 -15.78
C ILE A 265 -1.37 7.74 -14.42
N SER A 266 -1.18 6.89 -13.42
CA SER A 266 -1.58 7.19 -12.05
C SER A 266 -0.58 8.08 -11.34
N ILE A 267 -1.10 8.92 -10.43
CA ILE A 267 -0.32 9.89 -9.65
C ILE A 267 -0.57 9.70 -8.15
N ASN A 268 0.49 9.86 -7.37
CA ASN A 268 0.42 9.80 -5.91
C ASN A 268 -0.17 11.10 -5.32
N VAL A 269 -1.01 10.96 -4.29
CA VAL A 269 -1.60 12.06 -3.52
C VAL A 269 -1.48 11.76 -2.03
N SER A 270 -0.81 12.63 -1.28
CA SER A 270 -0.59 12.49 0.15
C SER A 270 -1.73 13.11 0.98
N MET A 271 -1.80 12.75 2.27
CA MET A 271 -2.73 13.39 3.22
C MET A 271 -2.44 14.89 3.39
N ILE A 272 -1.17 15.29 3.27
CA ILE A 272 -0.75 16.69 3.36
C ILE A 272 -1.31 17.49 2.19
N ASP A 273 -1.41 16.89 0.99
CA ASP A 273 -2.01 17.58 -0.16
C ASP A 273 -3.51 17.79 0.02
N ILE A 274 -4.20 16.76 0.49
CA ILE A 274 -5.65 16.79 0.74
C ILE A 274 -6.01 17.85 1.80
N THR A 275 -5.12 18.07 2.77
CA THR A 275 -5.32 19.06 3.84
C THR A 275 -4.90 20.47 3.42
N ASN A 276 -3.87 20.61 2.59
CA ASN A 276 -3.35 21.92 2.17
C ASN A 276 -4.14 22.57 1.03
N ILE A 277 -4.67 21.78 0.08
CA ILE A 277 -5.34 22.30 -1.12
C ILE A 277 -6.58 21.48 -1.52
N ASP A 278 -7.40 22.05 -2.38
CA ASP A 278 -8.48 21.34 -3.05
C ASP A 278 -7.94 20.49 -4.22
N VAL A 279 -7.38 19.32 -3.91
CA VAL A 279 -6.75 18.43 -4.92
C VAL A 279 -7.72 18.06 -6.06
N PRO A 280 -8.98 17.62 -5.81
CA PRO A 280 -9.90 17.31 -6.90
C PRO A 280 -10.18 18.49 -7.83
N GLN A 281 -10.28 19.71 -7.30
CA GLN A 281 -10.49 20.89 -8.13
C GLN A 281 -9.24 21.26 -8.93
N TYR A 282 -8.06 21.15 -8.32
CA TYR A 282 -6.80 21.44 -9.00
C TYR A 282 -6.52 20.46 -10.15
N LEU A 283 -6.72 19.15 -9.93
CA LEU A 283 -6.56 18.15 -11.00
C LEU A 283 -7.59 18.35 -12.12
N SER A 284 -8.85 18.66 -11.80
CA SER A 284 -9.89 19.02 -12.80
C SER A 284 -9.43 20.16 -13.71
N MET A 285 -8.90 21.23 -13.10
CA MET A 285 -8.38 22.38 -13.84
C MET A 285 -7.22 21.99 -14.75
N LEU A 286 -6.30 21.14 -14.28
CA LEU A 286 -5.19 20.64 -15.10
C LEU A 286 -5.69 19.78 -16.27
N THR A 287 -6.58 18.82 -16.02
CA THR A 287 -7.12 17.97 -17.08
C THR A 287 -7.89 18.77 -18.12
N GLU A 288 -8.65 19.80 -17.70
CA GLU A 288 -9.32 20.73 -18.59
C GLU A 288 -8.33 21.57 -19.41
N GLN A 289 -7.30 22.13 -18.75
CA GLN A 289 -6.26 22.94 -19.40
C GLN A 289 -5.51 22.17 -20.49
N TYR A 290 -5.22 20.90 -20.24
CA TYR A 290 -4.47 20.03 -21.16
C TYR A 290 -5.37 19.18 -22.06
N HIS A 291 -6.70 19.34 -21.99
CA HIS A 291 -7.69 18.60 -22.78
C HIS A 291 -7.54 17.07 -22.68
N ILE A 292 -7.37 16.57 -21.45
CA ILE A 292 -7.24 15.15 -21.12
C ILE A 292 -8.49 14.69 -20.38
N SER A 293 -9.01 13.51 -20.73
CA SER A 293 -10.09 12.89 -19.96
C SER A 293 -9.58 12.48 -18.57
N PRO A 294 -10.28 12.83 -17.47
CA PRO A 294 -9.89 12.46 -16.10
C PRO A 294 -9.62 10.97 -15.87
N GLU A 295 -10.18 10.09 -16.69
CA GLU A 295 -9.97 8.64 -16.65
C GLU A 295 -8.50 8.22 -16.94
N TYR A 296 -7.73 9.08 -17.63
CA TYR A 296 -6.31 8.84 -17.92
C TYR A 296 -5.36 9.32 -16.81
N LEU A 297 -5.90 9.94 -15.75
CA LEU A 297 -5.11 10.39 -14.60
C LEU A 297 -5.64 9.79 -13.29
N PRO A 298 -5.59 8.46 -13.09
CA PRO A 298 -6.02 7.86 -11.83
C PRO A 298 -5.21 8.38 -10.65
N VAL A 299 -5.83 8.43 -9.47
CA VAL A 299 -5.22 8.97 -8.24
C VAL A 299 -4.93 7.85 -7.26
N GLU A 300 -3.70 7.75 -6.78
CA GLU A 300 -3.25 6.82 -5.76
C GLU A 300 -3.18 7.50 -4.39
N ILE A 301 -3.81 6.88 -3.39
CA ILE A 301 -3.82 7.33 -2.01
C ILE A 301 -3.41 6.14 -1.13
N THR A 302 -2.43 6.33 -0.25
CA THR A 302 -1.93 5.25 0.61
C THR A 302 -2.94 4.83 1.68
N GLU A 303 -2.86 3.56 2.10
CA GLU A 303 -3.76 2.98 3.12
C GLU A 303 -3.82 3.81 4.43
N SER A 304 -2.70 4.36 4.88
CA SER A 304 -2.61 5.11 6.15
C SER A 304 -3.54 6.32 6.18
N VAL A 305 -3.74 6.98 5.04
CA VAL A 305 -4.65 8.12 4.88
C VAL A 305 -6.11 7.72 5.16
N PHE A 306 -6.47 6.48 4.87
CA PHE A 306 -7.82 5.96 5.14
C PHE A 306 -8.00 5.53 6.60
N ALA A 307 -6.94 5.03 7.24
CA ALA A 307 -6.97 4.53 8.62
C ALA A 307 -7.28 5.64 9.64
N GLU A 308 -6.89 6.88 9.35
CA GLU A 308 -7.18 8.06 10.19
C GLU A 308 -8.67 8.47 10.23
N SER A 309 -9.56 7.70 9.57
CA SER A 309 -11.03 7.83 9.63
C SER A 309 -11.52 9.28 9.43
N ASN A 310 -10.92 9.98 8.48
CA ASN A 310 -11.19 11.40 8.30
C ASN A 310 -12.34 11.62 7.30
N THR A 311 -13.40 12.30 7.74
CA THR A 311 -14.50 12.76 6.87
C THR A 311 -14.00 13.55 5.65
N ILE A 312 -12.85 14.22 5.79
CA ILE A 312 -12.18 14.94 4.71
C ILE A 312 -11.80 14.00 3.56
N VAL A 313 -11.18 12.85 3.85
CA VAL A 313 -10.72 11.89 2.83
C VAL A 313 -11.91 11.32 2.05
N LYS A 314 -12.97 10.89 2.76
CA LYS A 314 -14.21 10.38 2.13
C LYS A 314 -14.86 11.42 1.20
N ASN A 315 -14.89 12.69 1.64
CA ASN A 315 -15.42 13.79 0.82
C ASN A 315 -14.55 14.06 -0.42
N THR A 316 -13.22 14.02 -0.27
CA THR A 316 -12.27 14.20 -1.36
C THR A 316 -12.43 13.12 -2.43
N ILE A 317 -12.51 11.85 -2.03
CA ILE A 317 -12.74 10.72 -2.95
C ILE A 317 -14.07 10.86 -3.69
N THR A 318 -15.14 11.20 -2.97
CA THR A 318 -16.45 11.44 -3.59
C THR A 318 -16.38 12.55 -4.65
N ARG A 319 -15.55 13.57 -4.43
CA ARG A 319 -15.34 14.66 -5.38
C ARG A 319 -14.46 14.26 -6.57
N PHE A 320 -13.47 13.40 -6.38
CA PHE A 320 -12.72 12.79 -7.49
C PHE A 320 -13.66 12.02 -8.43
N HIS A 321 -14.51 11.15 -7.88
CA HIS A 321 -15.47 10.38 -8.67
C HIS A 321 -16.47 11.28 -9.42
N LYS A 322 -16.99 12.32 -8.76
CA LYS A 322 -17.89 13.30 -9.41
C LYS A 322 -17.23 14.04 -10.58
N LYS A 323 -15.90 14.15 -10.57
CA LYS A 323 -15.11 14.76 -11.64
C LYS A 323 -14.58 13.74 -12.65
N GLY A 324 -14.88 12.46 -12.49
CA GLY A 324 -14.53 11.39 -13.42
C GLY A 324 -13.14 10.77 -13.21
N PHE A 325 -12.48 11.05 -12.09
CA PHE A 325 -11.20 10.41 -11.74
C PHE A 325 -11.44 9.05 -11.09
N TYR A 326 -10.61 8.07 -11.44
CA TYR A 326 -10.51 6.82 -10.70
C TYR A 326 -9.61 6.98 -9.48
N VAL A 327 -9.95 6.32 -8.37
CA VAL A 327 -9.16 6.32 -7.14
C VAL A 327 -8.66 4.91 -6.83
N LEU A 328 -7.36 4.81 -6.56
CA LEU A 328 -6.66 3.60 -6.19
C LEU A 328 -6.23 3.72 -4.73
N MET A 329 -6.48 2.67 -3.95
CA MET A 329 -5.86 2.52 -2.64
C MET A 329 -4.48 1.88 -2.81
N ASP A 330 -3.44 2.58 -2.36
CA ASP A 330 -2.06 2.14 -2.45
C ASP A 330 -1.55 1.47 -1.17
N ASP A 331 -0.51 0.65 -1.29
CA ASP A 331 0.22 0.01 -0.20
C ASP A 331 -0.63 -0.85 0.76
N PHE A 332 -1.76 -1.39 0.28
CA PHE A 332 -2.64 -2.20 1.11
C PHE A 332 -1.92 -3.48 1.56
N GLY A 333 -1.69 -3.59 2.87
CA GLY A 333 -1.00 -4.73 3.48
C GLY A 333 0.34 -4.44 4.13
N SER A 334 0.89 -3.25 3.93
CA SER A 334 2.21 -2.87 4.44
C SER A 334 2.20 -2.45 5.93
N GLY A 335 1.03 -2.10 6.47
CA GLY A 335 0.83 -1.61 7.84
C GLY A 335 -0.21 -2.40 8.67
N TYR A 336 -0.89 -1.73 9.60
CA TYR A 336 -2.02 -2.31 10.34
C TYR A 336 -3.27 -2.34 9.43
N SER A 337 -3.28 -3.25 8.46
CA SER A 337 -4.38 -3.28 7.51
C SER A 337 -5.69 -3.64 8.19
N SER A 338 -6.60 -2.67 8.19
CA SER A 338 -7.90 -2.83 8.85
C SER A 338 -8.93 -3.19 7.81
N LEU A 339 -9.61 -4.32 7.99
CA LEU A 339 -10.79 -4.66 7.18
C LEU A 339 -11.85 -3.54 7.20
N ASN A 340 -11.85 -2.70 8.25
CA ASN A 340 -12.71 -1.52 8.33
C ASN A 340 -12.33 -0.45 7.31
N VAL A 341 -11.03 -0.26 7.02
CA VAL A 341 -10.56 0.67 5.99
C VAL A 341 -11.07 0.21 4.63
N LEU A 342 -10.93 -1.08 4.31
CA LEU A 342 -11.41 -1.64 3.06
C LEU A 342 -12.93 -1.52 2.91
N LYS A 343 -13.69 -1.70 4.00
CA LYS A 343 -15.16 -1.53 4.02
C LYS A 343 -15.60 -0.09 3.74
N ASP A 344 -14.86 0.88 4.24
CA ASP A 344 -15.24 2.30 4.22
C ASP A 344 -14.62 3.08 3.06
N ALA A 345 -13.63 2.50 2.39
CA ALA A 345 -12.96 3.10 1.25
C ALA A 345 -13.79 2.93 -0.02
N ASN A 346 -14.36 4.04 -0.49
CA ASN A 346 -15.05 4.10 -1.78
C ASN A 346 -14.03 4.26 -2.91
N VAL A 347 -13.17 3.27 -3.13
CA VAL A 347 -12.11 3.27 -4.16
C VAL A 347 -12.48 2.33 -5.32
N ASP A 348 -11.81 2.47 -6.46
CA ASP A 348 -12.06 1.69 -7.68
C ASP A 348 -11.08 0.52 -7.83
N TYR A 349 -9.82 0.72 -7.41
CA TYR A 349 -8.79 -0.30 -7.43
C TYR A 349 -8.08 -0.41 -6.08
N LEU A 350 -7.57 -1.61 -5.81
CA LEU A 350 -6.74 -1.93 -4.65
C LEU A 350 -5.36 -2.39 -5.14
N LYS A 351 -4.31 -1.64 -4.79
CA LYS A 351 -2.93 -2.08 -4.97
C LYS A 351 -2.52 -2.93 -3.77
N LEU A 352 -2.21 -4.21 -4.03
CA LEU A 352 -1.92 -5.21 -3.02
C LEU A 352 -0.41 -5.42 -2.89
N ASP A 353 0.17 -5.09 -1.74
CA ASP A 353 1.61 -5.21 -1.50
C ASP A 353 2.02 -6.70 -1.37
N MET A 354 2.97 -7.13 -2.21
CA MET A 354 3.50 -8.49 -2.23
C MET A 354 4.34 -8.88 -1.00
N LYS A 355 4.57 -7.97 -0.04
CA LYS A 355 5.11 -8.31 1.29
C LYS A 355 4.31 -9.42 1.99
N PHE A 356 3.01 -9.58 1.72
CA PHE A 356 2.22 -10.73 2.16
C PHE A 356 2.77 -12.09 1.71
N MET A 357 3.51 -12.13 0.59
CA MET A 357 4.17 -13.32 0.07
C MET A 357 5.61 -13.49 0.55
N GLN A 358 6.25 -12.46 1.11
CA GLN A 358 7.64 -12.50 1.61
C GLN A 358 7.78 -13.20 2.98
N ILE A 359 6.73 -13.83 3.50
CA ILE A 359 6.75 -14.47 4.81
C ILE A 359 7.46 -15.82 4.70
N ASP A 360 8.60 -15.96 5.40
CA ASP A 360 9.42 -17.16 5.68
C ASP A 360 9.04 -18.48 4.98
N ALA A 361 10.03 -19.26 4.53
CA ALA A 361 9.80 -20.58 3.92
C ALA A 361 8.89 -21.54 4.75
N LYS A 362 8.76 -21.33 6.06
CA LYS A 362 7.85 -22.07 6.96
C LYS A 362 6.38 -21.58 6.93
N ASN A 363 6.11 -20.37 6.46
CA ASN A 363 4.81 -19.69 6.49
C ASN A 363 4.22 -19.35 5.11
N LYS A 364 4.93 -19.67 4.02
CA LYS A 364 4.47 -19.46 2.62
C LYS A 364 3.03 -19.93 2.37
N GLY A 365 2.63 -21.08 2.92
CA GLY A 365 1.27 -21.60 2.79
C GLY A 365 0.20 -20.74 3.47
N LYS A 366 0.49 -20.15 4.64
CA LYS A 366 -0.45 -19.24 5.32
C LYS A 366 -0.57 -17.90 4.59
N GLY A 367 0.56 -17.35 4.11
CA GLY A 367 0.57 -16.12 3.31
C GLY A 367 -0.31 -16.25 2.06
N ILE A 368 -0.20 -17.36 1.33
CA ILE A 368 -1.04 -17.67 0.16
C ILE A 368 -2.53 -17.73 0.51
N GLN A 369 -2.91 -18.31 1.66
CA GLN A 369 -4.33 -18.37 2.08
C GLN A 369 -4.88 -16.99 2.48
N ILE A 370 -4.08 -16.17 3.16
CA ILE A 370 -4.44 -14.79 3.49
C ILE A 370 -4.62 -13.98 2.20
N LEU A 371 -3.66 -14.07 1.28
CA LEU A 371 -3.70 -13.40 -0.01
C LEU A 371 -4.96 -13.79 -0.80
N LYS A 372 -5.28 -15.08 -0.88
CA LYS A 372 -6.50 -15.57 -1.53
C LYS A 372 -7.76 -14.99 -0.87
N SER A 373 -7.80 -14.94 0.46
CA SER A 373 -8.95 -14.39 1.19
C SER A 373 -9.12 -12.88 0.94
N ILE A 374 -8.01 -12.14 0.88
CA ILE A 374 -8.01 -10.71 0.53
C ILE A 374 -8.50 -10.50 -0.90
N VAL A 375 -7.99 -11.31 -1.84
CA VAL A 375 -8.39 -11.24 -3.25
C VAL A 375 -9.88 -11.51 -3.43
N ASP A 376 -10.38 -12.59 -2.82
CA ASP A 376 -11.80 -12.93 -2.85
C ASP A 376 -12.68 -11.83 -2.21
N MET A 377 -12.21 -11.21 -1.14
CA MET A 377 -12.92 -10.12 -0.45
C MET A 377 -12.96 -8.84 -1.29
N ALA A 378 -11.82 -8.41 -1.83
CA ALA A 378 -11.75 -7.23 -2.68
C ALA A 378 -12.64 -7.39 -3.92
N TYR A 379 -12.65 -8.58 -4.53
CA TYR A 379 -13.57 -8.90 -5.62
C TYR A 379 -15.04 -8.77 -5.21
N ARG A 380 -15.42 -9.25 -4.02
CA ARG A 380 -16.79 -9.12 -3.47
C ARG A 380 -17.20 -7.67 -3.19
N LEU A 381 -16.23 -6.82 -2.88
CA LEU A 381 -16.46 -5.38 -2.68
C LEU A 381 -16.51 -4.60 -4.00
N GLY A 382 -16.33 -5.29 -5.13
CA GLY A 382 -16.33 -4.66 -6.44
C GLY A 382 -15.04 -3.89 -6.75
N LEU A 383 -13.92 -4.30 -6.15
CA LEU A 383 -12.61 -3.68 -6.36
C LEU A 383 -11.80 -4.47 -7.41
N VAL A 384 -11.12 -3.75 -8.30
CA VAL A 384 -10.11 -4.34 -9.17
C VAL A 384 -8.78 -4.39 -8.44
N ILE A 385 -8.08 -5.52 -8.48
CA ILE A 385 -6.83 -5.71 -7.73
C ILE A 385 -5.63 -5.61 -8.67
N ILE A 386 -4.62 -4.86 -8.24
CA ILE A 386 -3.31 -4.77 -8.89
C ILE A 386 -2.27 -5.25 -7.88
N ALA A 387 -1.58 -6.35 -8.15
CA ALA A 387 -0.51 -6.83 -7.26
C ALA A 387 0.78 -6.03 -7.48
N GLU A 388 1.34 -5.44 -6.43
CA GLU A 388 2.56 -4.63 -6.48
C GLU A 388 3.77 -5.37 -5.92
N GLY A 389 4.91 -5.30 -6.63
CA GLY A 389 6.14 -5.97 -6.22
C GLY A 389 6.22 -7.41 -6.73
N VAL A 390 5.63 -7.69 -7.90
CA VAL A 390 5.79 -8.98 -8.57
C VAL A 390 7.18 -9.08 -9.18
N GLU A 391 8.04 -9.92 -8.62
CA GLU A 391 9.46 -10.07 -9.01
C GLU A 391 9.75 -11.36 -9.76
N THR A 392 8.91 -12.38 -9.60
CA THR A 392 9.13 -13.72 -10.16
C THR A 392 7.92 -14.26 -10.92
N LYS A 393 8.19 -15.17 -11.86
CA LYS A 393 7.15 -15.90 -12.60
C LYS A 393 6.24 -16.70 -11.67
N GLU A 394 6.81 -17.33 -10.64
CA GLU A 394 6.05 -18.14 -9.67
C GLU A 394 5.01 -17.28 -8.93
N GLN A 395 5.38 -16.07 -8.49
CA GLN A 395 4.45 -15.12 -7.89
C GLN A 395 3.30 -14.77 -8.85
N SER A 396 3.61 -14.49 -10.12
CA SER A 396 2.62 -14.19 -11.15
C SER A 396 1.66 -15.38 -11.38
N GLU A 397 2.16 -16.61 -11.43
CA GLU A 397 1.33 -17.81 -11.61
C GLU A 397 0.39 -18.04 -10.41
N ILE A 398 0.88 -17.82 -9.18
CA ILE A 398 0.06 -17.91 -7.96
C ILE A 398 -1.05 -16.85 -7.98
N LEU A 399 -0.73 -15.59 -8.29
CA LEU A 399 -1.71 -14.51 -8.35
C LEU A 399 -2.79 -14.76 -9.41
N LYS A 400 -2.39 -15.25 -10.59
CA LYS A 400 -3.34 -15.66 -11.64
C LYS A 400 -4.28 -16.77 -11.19
N SER A 401 -3.78 -17.74 -10.43
CA SER A 401 -4.62 -18.81 -9.88
C SER A 401 -5.68 -18.30 -8.87
N MET A 402 -5.49 -17.09 -8.35
CA MET A 402 -6.44 -16.41 -7.45
C MET A 402 -7.33 -15.41 -8.18
N ASN A 403 -7.30 -15.35 -9.52
CA ASN A 403 -8.00 -14.35 -10.33
C ASN A 403 -7.52 -12.89 -10.10
N CYS A 404 -6.31 -12.72 -9.56
CA CYS A 404 -5.63 -11.43 -9.57
C CYS A 404 -4.91 -11.30 -10.91
N ASN A 405 -5.53 -10.62 -11.87
CA ASN A 405 -5.05 -10.60 -13.26
C ASN A 405 -4.10 -9.43 -13.56
N TYR A 406 -4.05 -8.39 -12.72
CA TYR A 406 -3.21 -7.23 -12.93
C TYR A 406 -2.02 -7.22 -11.97
N GLY A 407 -0.85 -6.82 -12.47
CA GLY A 407 0.37 -6.80 -11.68
C GLY A 407 1.35 -5.72 -12.13
N GLN A 408 2.17 -5.29 -11.17
CA GLN A 408 3.24 -4.32 -11.32
C GLN A 408 4.47 -4.84 -10.57
N GLY A 409 5.65 -4.76 -11.19
CA GLY A 409 6.89 -5.18 -10.54
C GLY A 409 7.99 -5.54 -11.54
N PHE A 410 9.17 -5.85 -11.00
CA PHE A 410 10.38 -6.07 -11.80
C PHE A 410 10.33 -7.30 -12.70
N TYR A 411 9.41 -8.24 -12.44
CA TYR A 411 9.16 -9.35 -13.35
C TYR A 411 8.69 -8.88 -14.73
N PHE A 412 7.89 -7.81 -14.76
CA PHE A 412 7.37 -7.22 -15.99
C PHE A 412 8.31 -6.11 -16.47
N HIS A 413 8.32 -5.00 -15.72
CA HIS A 413 9.04 -3.79 -16.08
C HIS A 413 9.53 -3.06 -14.83
N ARG A 414 10.78 -2.61 -14.87
CA ARG A 414 11.30 -1.64 -13.90
C ARG A 414 10.76 -0.24 -14.22
N PRO A 415 10.73 0.68 -13.24
CA PRO A 415 10.51 2.10 -13.53
C PRO A 415 11.47 2.58 -14.63
N MET A 416 10.93 3.23 -15.65
CA MET A 416 11.67 3.65 -16.84
C MET A 416 11.40 5.13 -17.17
N SER A 417 12.24 5.74 -18.02
CA SER A 417 12.02 7.12 -18.44
C SER A 417 10.77 7.23 -19.34
N VAL A 418 10.29 8.46 -19.53
CA VAL A 418 9.13 8.73 -20.40
C VAL A 418 9.41 8.28 -21.83
N GLU A 419 10.63 8.46 -22.32
CA GLU A 419 11.05 8.06 -23.67
C GLU A 419 11.00 6.53 -23.83
N ALA A 420 11.50 5.78 -22.85
CA ALA A 420 11.42 4.33 -22.86
C ALA A 420 9.97 3.83 -22.78
N ALA A 421 9.10 4.53 -22.05
CA ALA A 421 7.68 4.23 -22.00
C ALA A 421 6.98 4.51 -23.35
N GLU A 422 7.36 5.57 -24.06
CA GLU A 422 6.87 5.86 -25.42
C GLU A 422 7.21 4.71 -26.40
N GLU A 423 8.41 4.13 -26.30
CA GLU A 423 8.80 2.96 -27.09
C GLU A 423 7.99 1.71 -26.71
N LEU A 424 7.74 1.51 -25.42
CA LEU A 424 6.95 0.39 -24.92
C LEU A 424 5.51 0.41 -25.44
N ILE A 425 4.88 1.58 -25.43
CA ILE A 425 3.50 1.81 -25.91
C ILE A 425 3.34 1.42 -27.39
N GLN A 426 4.40 1.53 -28.19
CA GLN A 426 4.37 1.17 -29.61
C GLN A 426 4.54 -0.34 -29.85
N THR A 427 5.13 -1.07 -28.90
CA THR A 427 5.53 -2.46 -29.08
C THR A 427 4.57 -3.45 -28.42
N ILE A 428 3.90 -3.06 -27.34
CA ILE A 428 3.01 -3.93 -26.56
C ILE A 428 1.54 -3.53 -26.80
N PRO A 429 0.61 -4.49 -26.97
CA PRO A 429 -0.81 -4.18 -27.04
C PRO A 429 -1.30 -3.56 -25.72
N ILE A 430 -2.27 -2.65 -25.84
CA ILE A 430 -2.85 -1.94 -24.69
C ILE A 430 -4.23 -2.52 -24.43
N GLU A 431 -4.44 -3.01 -23.22
CA GLU A 431 -5.75 -3.39 -22.72
C GLU A 431 -6.49 -2.14 -22.22
N ASN A 432 -7.81 -2.11 -22.43
CA ASN A 432 -8.62 -1.01 -21.96
C ASN A 432 -8.73 -1.03 -20.42
N PHE A 433 -8.09 -0.07 -19.76
CA PHE A 433 -8.13 0.13 -18.30
C PHE A 433 -9.55 0.08 -17.72
N ARG A 434 -10.53 0.58 -18.46
CA ARG A 434 -11.95 0.62 -18.08
C ARG A 434 -12.62 -0.75 -18.12
N ALA A 435 -12.20 -1.65 -19.02
CA ALA A 435 -12.83 -2.96 -19.19
C ALA A 435 -12.73 -3.79 -17.91
N ALA A 436 -11.61 -3.69 -17.19
CA ALA A 436 -11.40 -4.29 -15.88
C ALA A 436 -12.44 -3.83 -14.85
N HIS A 437 -12.61 -2.50 -14.73
CA HIS A 437 -13.51 -1.88 -13.76
C HIS A 437 -14.98 -2.13 -14.12
N GLU A 438 -15.35 -2.11 -15.40
CA GLU A 438 -16.71 -2.39 -15.85
C GLU A 438 -17.15 -3.82 -15.56
N GLN A 439 -16.26 -4.81 -15.75
CA GLN A 439 -16.57 -6.21 -15.44
C GLN A 439 -16.91 -6.37 -13.95
N VAL A 440 -16.09 -5.78 -13.08
CA VAL A 440 -16.27 -5.86 -11.63
C VAL A 440 -17.49 -5.04 -11.16
N SER A 441 -17.72 -3.85 -11.74
CA SER A 441 -18.89 -3.01 -11.44
C SER A 441 -20.22 -3.64 -11.83
N ARG A 442 -20.26 -4.39 -12.95
CA ARG A 442 -21.45 -5.16 -13.35
C ARG A 442 -21.82 -6.21 -12.30
N ILE A 443 -20.83 -6.86 -11.69
CA ILE A 443 -21.04 -7.85 -10.63
C ILE A 443 -21.57 -7.18 -9.36
N ARG A 444 -21.02 -6.02 -8.98
CA ARG A 444 -21.49 -5.25 -7.80
C ARG A 444 -22.96 -4.84 -7.91
N ASN A 445 -23.39 -4.31 -9.05
CA ASN A 445 -24.77 -3.87 -9.27
C ASN A 445 -25.78 -5.03 -9.20
N VAL A 446 -25.37 -6.25 -9.53
CA VAL A 446 -26.20 -7.46 -9.38
C VAL A 446 -26.34 -7.89 -7.91
N CYS A 447 -25.30 -7.70 -7.10
CA CYS A 447 -25.30 -8.00 -5.67
C CYS A 447 -26.14 -7.01 -4.84
N GLU A 448 -26.09 -5.71 -5.17
CA GLU A 448 -26.83 -4.65 -4.45
C GLU A 448 -28.35 -4.66 -4.74
N ALA A 449 -28.80 -5.32 -5.82
CA ALA A 449 -30.21 -5.40 -6.20
C ALA A 449 -31.02 -6.53 -5.51
N LEU A 450 -30.44 -7.22 -4.52
CA LEU A 450 -31.07 -8.37 -3.85
C LEU A 450 -31.71 -7.97 -2.50
N PRO A 451 -32.92 -8.45 -2.16
CA PRO A 451 -33.64 -8.03 -0.96
C PRO A 451 -33.07 -8.61 0.35
N ASP A 452 -33.12 -7.80 1.41
CA ASP A 452 -32.68 -8.11 2.77
C ASP A 452 -33.55 -9.20 3.43
N SER A 453 -33.16 -10.46 3.34
CA SER A 453 -33.68 -11.49 4.25
C SER A 453 -32.57 -12.39 4.82
N PRO A 454 -32.65 -12.79 6.11
CA PRO A 454 -31.50 -13.35 6.83
C PRO A 454 -31.17 -14.80 6.50
N GLU A 455 -32.06 -15.51 5.80
CA GLU A 455 -31.94 -16.96 5.55
C GLU A 455 -31.03 -17.29 4.35
N MET A 456 -30.68 -16.31 3.51
CA MET A 456 -29.82 -16.50 2.31
C MET A 456 -28.33 -16.17 2.50
N TRP A 457 -27.90 -15.72 3.69
CA TRP A 457 -26.53 -15.24 3.94
C TRP A 457 -25.44 -16.31 4.07
N LYS A 458 -25.65 -17.55 3.61
CA LYS A 458 -24.65 -18.62 3.76
C LYS A 458 -23.88 -18.91 2.49
N LEU A 459 -23.08 -17.92 2.05
CA LEU A 459 -21.77 -18.02 1.37
C LEU A 459 -21.60 -18.85 0.07
N GLY A 460 -22.49 -19.80 -0.24
CA GLY A 460 -22.45 -20.67 -1.42
C GLY A 460 -23.15 -20.08 -2.65
N ASP A 461 -24.15 -19.22 -2.47
CA ASP A 461 -25.03 -18.80 -3.57
C ASP A 461 -24.34 -17.86 -4.58
N ASN A 462 -23.40 -17.04 -4.12
CA ASN A 462 -22.67 -16.11 -4.98
C ASN A 462 -21.52 -16.78 -5.75
N ILE A 463 -20.86 -17.80 -5.17
CA ILE A 463 -19.91 -18.65 -5.91
C ILE A 463 -20.67 -19.44 -6.98
N PHE A 464 -21.87 -19.93 -6.65
CA PHE A 464 -22.74 -20.64 -7.57
C PHE A 464 -23.25 -19.73 -8.71
N ARG A 465 -23.63 -18.47 -8.44
CA ARG A 465 -24.07 -17.51 -9.46
C ARG A 465 -22.96 -17.03 -10.41
N ILE A 466 -21.74 -16.81 -9.90
CA ILE A 466 -20.58 -16.45 -10.73
C ILE A 466 -20.18 -17.60 -11.67
N LEU A 467 -20.21 -18.85 -11.17
CA LEU A 467 -20.06 -20.04 -12.02
C LEU A 467 -21.18 -20.13 -13.07
N LEU A 468 -22.41 -19.73 -12.71
CA LEU A 468 -23.57 -19.80 -13.61
C LEU A 468 -23.56 -18.77 -14.73
N ASP A 469 -22.99 -17.57 -14.58
CA ASP A 469 -23.10 -16.50 -15.61
C ASP A 469 -22.32 -16.76 -16.90
N HIS A 470 -21.33 -17.66 -16.88
CA HIS A 470 -20.68 -18.18 -18.08
C HIS A 470 -21.20 -19.57 -18.51
N MET A 471 -22.11 -20.17 -17.75
CA MET A 471 -22.80 -21.41 -18.11
C MET A 471 -24.02 -21.13 -18.99
N LEU A 472 -24.01 -21.69 -20.19
CA LEU A 472 -25.16 -21.74 -21.08
C LEU A 472 -26.23 -22.71 -20.58
N LEU A 473 -25.84 -23.83 -19.97
CA LEU A 473 -26.77 -24.81 -19.40
C LEU A 473 -26.18 -25.43 -18.13
N LEU A 474 -27.02 -25.54 -17.10
CA LEU A 474 -26.82 -26.42 -15.97
C LEU A 474 -28.06 -27.30 -15.81
N SER A 475 -27.90 -28.61 -15.96
CA SER A 475 -28.99 -29.57 -15.83
C SER A 475 -28.49 -30.83 -15.15
N ARG A 476 -29.36 -31.58 -14.50
CA ARG A 476 -29.10 -32.98 -14.18
C ARG A 476 -30.02 -33.87 -14.99
N PHE A 477 -29.58 -35.08 -15.33
CA PHE A 477 -30.43 -36.06 -16.00
C PHE A 477 -30.14 -37.48 -15.50
N ASN A 478 -31.14 -38.35 -15.67
CA ASN A 478 -31.08 -39.74 -15.25
C ASN A 478 -30.60 -40.61 -16.41
N LEU A 479 -29.45 -41.28 -16.25
CA LEU A 479 -28.85 -42.13 -17.28
C LEU A 479 -29.75 -43.31 -17.68
N ILE A 480 -30.64 -43.79 -16.80
CA ILE A 480 -31.52 -44.94 -17.08
C ILE A 480 -32.80 -44.48 -17.78
N THR A 481 -33.48 -43.46 -17.23
CA THR A 481 -34.80 -43.03 -17.72
C THR A 481 -34.75 -41.95 -18.79
N GLY A 482 -33.63 -41.23 -18.92
CA GLY A 482 -33.50 -40.07 -19.82
C GLY A 482 -34.09 -38.77 -19.26
N GLY A 483 -34.86 -38.85 -18.16
CA GLY A 483 -35.49 -37.69 -17.54
C GLY A 483 -34.48 -36.62 -17.15
N MET A 484 -34.76 -35.37 -17.52
CA MET A 484 -33.86 -34.23 -17.38
C MET A 484 -34.51 -33.13 -16.55
N GLU A 485 -33.77 -32.62 -15.57
CA GLU A 485 -34.14 -31.50 -14.71
C GLU A 485 -33.16 -30.36 -14.92
N THR A 486 -33.64 -29.29 -15.57
CA THR A 486 -32.82 -28.11 -15.86
C THR A 486 -32.86 -27.11 -14.71
N ILE A 487 -31.68 -26.72 -14.24
CA ILE A 487 -31.48 -25.78 -13.14
C ILE A 487 -31.28 -24.36 -13.69
N LYS A 488 -30.46 -24.21 -14.74
CA LYS A 488 -30.27 -22.95 -15.47
C LYS A 488 -30.15 -23.24 -16.97
N ARG A 489 -30.73 -22.37 -17.79
CA ARG A 489 -30.57 -22.36 -19.24
C ARG A 489 -30.51 -20.93 -19.75
N ASP A 490 -29.50 -20.62 -20.53
CA ASP A 490 -29.33 -19.33 -21.18
C ASP A 490 -30.26 -19.20 -22.40
N SER A 491 -30.73 -17.97 -22.64
CA SER A 491 -31.62 -17.64 -23.76
C SER A 491 -31.02 -17.95 -25.13
N SER A 492 -29.69 -17.96 -25.26
CA SER A 492 -28.98 -18.35 -26.50
C SER A 492 -29.13 -19.82 -26.88
N LEU A 493 -29.60 -20.67 -25.97
CA LEU A 493 -29.97 -22.07 -26.23
C LEU A 493 -31.49 -22.24 -26.47
N ALA A 494 -32.28 -21.16 -26.40
CA ALA A 494 -33.74 -21.20 -26.53
C ALA A 494 -34.20 -21.43 -27.98
N GLY A 495 -35.08 -22.40 -28.16
CA GLY A 495 -35.76 -22.76 -29.42
C GLY A 495 -37.27 -22.90 -29.22
N PHE A 496 -38.02 -23.23 -30.27
CA PHE A 496 -39.47 -23.40 -30.19
C PHE A 496 -39.83 -24.69 -29.44
N GLY A 497 -40.73 -24.63 -28.45
CA GLY A 497 -41.15 -25.81 -27.68
C GLY A 497 -40.16 -26.26 -26.60
N ILE A 498 -39.14 -25.46 -26.30
CA ILE A 498 -38.06 -25.80 -25.37
C ILE A 498 -38.53 -25.95 -23.91
N GLU A 499 -39.66 -25.35 -23.57
CA GLU A 499 -40.33 -25.41 -22.27
C GLU A 499 -40.92 -26.79 -21.94
N TYR A 500 -40.96 -27.70 -22.92
CA TYR A 500 -41.42 -29.08 -22.78
C TYR A 500 -40.27 -30.11 -22.83
N GLU A 501 -39.01 -29.67 -22.92
CA GLU A 501 -37.84 -30.56 -22.91
C GLU A 501 -37.55 -31.09 -21.51
N THR A 502 -38.27 -32.13 -21.12
CA THR A 502 -38.07 -32.85 -19.86
C THR A 502 -37.23 -34.12 -20.02
N ASP A 503 -36.69 -34.36 -21.22
CA ASP A 503 -35.96 -35.57 -21.58
C ASP A 503 -34.65 -35.25 -22.33
N TYR A 504 -33.57 -35.94 -21.95
CA TYR A 504 -32.22 -35.75 -22.46
C TYR A 504 -32.09 -36.11 -23.95
N GLN A 505 -32.74 -37.18 -24.42
CA GLN A 505 -32.65 -37.57 -25.83
C GLN A 505 -33.29 -36.52 -26.72
N THR A 506 -34.44 -36.00 -26.29
CA THR A 506 -35.14 -34.90 -26.97
C THR A 506 -34.26 -33.65 -27.06
N TYR A 507 -33.59 -33.29 -25.96
CA TYR A 507 -32.65 -32.15 -25.93
C TYR A 507 -31.47 -32.35 -26.90
N MET A 508 -30.84 -33.52 -26.91
CA MET A 508 -29.70 -33.81 -27.78
C MET A 508 -30.08 -33.88 -29.26
N SER A 509 -31.24 -34.48 -29.59
CA SER A 509 -31.78 -34.49 -30.94
C SER A 509 -32.00 -33.08 -31.46
N ARG A 510 -32.58 -32.18 -30.65
CA ARG A 510 -32.77 -30.78 -31.06
C ARG A 510 -31.46 -30.07 -31.38
N LEU A 511 -30.42 -30.24 -30.56
CA LEU A 511 -29.11 -29.62 -30.81
C LEU A 511 -28.55 -30.00 -32.20
N LEU A 512 -28.84 -31.21 -32.67
CA LEU A 512 -28.44 -31.70 -33.99
C LEU A 512 -29.43 -31.27 -35.10
N ASP A 513 -30.73 -31.42 -34.86
CA ASP A 513 -31.80 -31.17 -35.84
C ASP A 513 -31.94 -29.68 -36.19
N GLU A 514 -31.75 -28.79 -35.20
CA GLU A 514 -31.71 -27.33 -35.41
C GLU A 514 -30.34 -26.84 -35.91
N GLN A 515 -29.40 -27.76 -36.20
CA GLN A 515 -28.03 -27.46 -36.62
C GLN A 515 -27.30 -26.50 -35.66
N LEU A 516 -27.56 -26.65 -34.37
CA LEU A 516 -26.86 -25.90 -33.34
C LEU A 516 -25.45 -26.43 -33.12
N VAL A 517 -25.16 -27.68 -33.49
CA VAL A 517 -23.81 -28.23 -33.60
C VAL A 517 -23.33 -28.06 -35.05
N HIS A 518 -22.07 -27.66 -35.25
CA HIS A 518 -21.47 -27.55 -36.57
C HIS A 518 -21.49 -28.91 -37.29
N PRO A 519 -21.80 -28.97 -38.61
CA PRO A 519 -21.93 -30.24 -39.33
C PRO A 519 -20.73 -31.20 -39.19
N ASP A 520 -19.49 -30.70 -39.25
CA ASP A 520 -18.32 -31.57 -39.10
C ASP A 520 -18.18 -32.19 -37.69
N ASP A 521 -18.79 -31.57 -36.67
CA ASP A 521 -18.71 -32.04 -35.28
C ASP A 521 -19.90 -32.95 -34.93
N ALA A 522 -20.94 -32.99 -35.79
CA ALA A 522 -22.23 -33.59 -35.48
C ALA A 522 -22.18 -35.12 -35.29
N ASP A 523 -21.39 -35.83 -36.11
CA ASP A 523 -21.31 -37.30 -36.05
C ASP A 523 -20.54 -37.77 -34.80
N GLU A 524 -19.44 -37.09 -34.46
CA GLU A 524 -18.68 -37.37 -33.24
C GLU A 524 -19.47 -36.97 -31.99
N PHE A 525 -20.13 -35.81 -32.00
CA PHE A 525 -21.02 -35.38 -30.93
C PHE A 525 -22.12 -36.42 -30.67
N ARG A 526 -22.78 -36.92 -31.72
CA ARG A 526 -23.83 -37.94 -31.60
C ARG A 526 -23.29 -39.23 -31.00
N SER A 527 -22.08 -39.64 -31.38
CA SER A 527 -21.45 -40.86 -30.87
C SER A 527 -21.10 -40.75 -29.39
N ILE A 528 -20.50 -39.63 -28.96
CA ILE A 528 -20.05 -39.45 -27.57
C ILE A 528 -21.24 -39.23 -26.63
N MET A 529 -22.27 -38.52 -27.08
CA MET A 529 -23.43 -38.15 -26.26
C MET A 529 -24.53 -39.23 -26.22
N ALA A 530 -24.31 -40.39 -26.84
CA ALA A 530 -25.24 -41.51 -26.82
C ALA A 530 -25.33 -42.12 -25.41
N LEU A 531 -26.56 -42.38 -24.93
CA LEU A 531 -26.81 -42.83 -23.55
C LEU A 531 -26.11 -44.16 -23.20
N ASP A 532 -25.98 -45.07 -24.17
CA ASP A 532 -25.25 -46.33 -24.01
C ASP A 532 -23.75 -46.10 -23.75
N GLN A 533 -23.12 -45.17 -24.48
CA GLN A 533 -21.73 -44.78 -24.28
C GLN A 533 -21.52 -44.06 -22.94
N LEU A 534 -22.44 -43.16 -22.58
CA LEU A 534 -22.39 -42.46 -21.30
C LEU A 534 -22.58 -43.41 -20.11
N ARG A 535 -23.49 -44.38 -20.19
CA ARG A 535 -23.66 -45.41 -19.16
C ARG A 535 -22.39 -46.22 -18.96
N LEU A 536 -21.73 -46.61 -20.05
CA LEU A 536 -20.50 -47.40 -19.99
C LEU A 536 -19.38 -46.60 -19.29
N ARG A 537 -19.16 -45.34 -19.69
CA ARG A 537 -18.15 -44.48 -19.07
C ARG A 537 -18.46 -44.13 -17.62
N MET A 538 -19.70 -43.74 -17.32
CA MET A 538 -20.06 -43.21 -16.00
C MET A 538 -20.20 -44.30 -14.94
N PHE A 539 -20.78 -45.46 -15.28
CA PHE A 539 -20.97 -46.55 -14.30
C PHE A 539 -19.73 -47.43 -14.11
N HIS A 540 -18.89 -47.58 -15.13
CA HIS A 540 -17.73 -48.49 -15.05
C HIS A 540 -16.39 -47.75 -14.92
N GLU A 541 -16.19 -46.66 -15.67
CA GLU A 541 -14.90 -45.96 -15.70
C GLU A 541 -14.83 -44.80 -14.70
N LYS A 542 -15.98 -44.38 -14.14
CA LYS A 542 -16.13 -43.23 -13.20
C LYS A 542 -15.44 -41.95 -13.71
N GLY A 543 -15.37 -41.78 -15.03
CA GLY A 543 -14.72 -40.64 -15.67
C GLY A 543 -15.73 -39.54 -16.02
N SER A 544 -15.32 -38.27 -15.87
CA SER A 544 -16.04 -37.14 -16.46
C SER A 544 -15.88 -37.13 -17.98
N VAL A 545 -16.89 -36.66 -18.70
CA VAL A 545 -16.80 -36.46 -20.16
C VAL A 545 -16.71 -34.97 -20.43
N ILE A 546 -15.66 -34.55 -21.12
CA ILE A 546 -15.52 -33.19 -21.63
C ILE A 546 -15.48 -33.30 -23.15
N TYR A 547 -16.39 -32.62 -23.82
CA TYR A 547 -16.43 -32.56 -25.27
C TYR A 547 -16.53 -31.12 -25.74
N ARG A 548 -15.75 -30.76 -26.76
CA ARG A 548 -15.77 -29.43 -27.36
C ARG A 548 -16.34 -29.52 -28.76
N PHE A 549 -17.28 -28.63 -29.06
CA PHE A 549 -17.91 -28.55 -30.37
C PHE A 549 -18.14 -27.09 -30.76
N ARG A 550 -18.25 -26.83 -32.05
CA ARG A 550 -18.62 -25.52 -32.58
C ARG A 550 -20.13 -25.40 -32.54
N ARG A 551 -20.64 -24.44 -31.77
CA ARG A 551 -22.06 -24.16 -31.62
C ARG A 551 -22.48 -22.98 -32.47
N LYS A 552 -23.57 -23.14 -33.24
CA LYS A 552 -24.18 -22.06 -34.00
C LYS A 552 -24.88 -21.08 -33.06
N PHE A 553 -24.54 -19.80 -33.16
CA PHE A 553 -25.24 -18.73 -32.46
C PHE A 553 -25.30 -17.47 -33.33
N LYS A 554 -26.51 -16.93 -33.54
CA LYS A 554 -26.77 -15.85 -34.51
C LYS A 554 -26.19 -16.22 -35.90
N ALA A 555 -25.26 -15.41 -36.41
CA ALA A 555 -24.66 -15.57 -37.74
C ALA A 555 -23.29 -16.30 -37.72
N GLY A 556 -22.83 -16.81 -36.57
CA GLY A 556 -21.50 -17.42 -36.43
C GLY A 556 -21.49 -18.72 -35.63
N TYR A 557 -20.30 -19.33 -35.56
CA TYR A 557 -20.02 -20.52 -34.76
C TYR A 557 -19.02 -20.20 -33.65
N PHE A 558 -19.27 -20.70 -32.43
CA PHE A 558 -18.45 -20.46 -31.24
C PHE A 558 -18.04 -21.78 -30.61
N TRP A 559 -16.78 -21.89 -30.17
CA TRP A 559 -16.32 -23.05 -29.42
C TRP A 559 -17.06 -23.15 -28.08
N THR A 560 -17.72 -24.28 -27.87
CA THR A 560 -18.54 -24.57 -26.69
C THR A 560 -18.03 -25.85 -26.05
N SER A 561 -17.85 -25.83 -24.74
CA SER A 561 -17.58 -27.03 -23.94
C SER A 561 -18.87 -27.60 -23.38
N LEU A 562 -19.04 -28.91 -23.49
CA LEU A 562 -20.02 -29.70 -22.77
C LEU A 562 -19.28 -30.63 -21.83
N GLU A 563 -19.58 -30.51 -20.54
CA GLU A 563 -18.95 -31.27 -19.47
C GLU A 563 -20.03 -32.08 -18.72
N LEU A 564 -19.79 -33.38 -18.57
CA LEU A 564 -20.64 -34.29 -17.84
C LEU A 564 -19.88 -34.83 -16.62
N PHE A 565 -20.48 -34.64 -15.46
CA PHE A 565 -19.94 -35.07 -14.19
C PHE A 565 -20.87 -36.11 -13.56
N PRO A 566 -20.37 -37.30 -13.20
CA PRO A 566 -21.15 -38.22 -12.39
C PRO A 566 -21.41 -37.59 -11.01
N ASP A 567 -22.63 -37.72 -10.50
CA ASP A 567 -22.88 -37.40 -9.08
C ASP A 567 -22.04 -38.34 -8.19
N THR A 568 -21.74 -37.90 -6.97
CA THR A 568 -21.01 -38.69 -5.97
C THR A 568 -21.65 -40.08 -5.85
N GLU A 569 -20.89 -41.12 -6.20
CA GLU A 569 -21.34 -42.52 -6.26
C GLU A 569 -22.32 -42.89 -7.40
N CYS A 570 -22.18 -42.27 -8.58
CA CYS A 570 -22.97 -42.64 -9.77
C CYS A 570 -22.94 -44.15 -10.05
N SER A 571 -24.11 -44.80 -9.94
CA SER A 571 -24.31 -46.24 -10.09
C SER A 571 -25.70 -46.53 -10.67
N LYS A 572 -26.08 -47.81 -10.81
CA LYS A 572 -27.46 -48.15 -11.22
C LYS A 572 -28.50 -47.70 -10.19
N GLU A 573 -28.11 -47.65 -8.93
CA GLU A 573 -28.93 -47.22 -7.78
C GLU A 573 -28.98 -45.69 -7.65
N ASN A 574 -27.93 -44.98 -8.12
CA ASN A 574 -27.89 -43.52 -8.21
C ASN A 574 -27.47 -43.05 -9.63
N PRO A 575 -28.36 -43.10 -10.64
CA PRO A 575 -27.98 -42.92 -12.05
C PRO A 575 -27.95 -41.46 -12.52
N TRP A 576 -27.74 -40.50 -11.62
CA TRP A 576 -27.82 -39.07 -11.93
C TRP A 576 -26.47 -38.51 -12.39
N VAL A 577 -26.52 -37.69 -13.44
CA VAL A 577 -25.36 -37.01 -14.02
C VAL A 577 -25.67 -35.53 -14.13
N VAL A 578 -24.68 -34.70 -13.78
CA VAL A 578 -24.73 -33.25 -13.96
C VAL A 578 -24.13 -32.91 -15.33
N MET A 579 -24.88 -32.17 -16.12
CA MET A 579 -24.48 -31.64 -17.41
C MET A 579 -24.30 -30.12 -17.32
N VAL A 580 -23.11 -29.68 -17.72
CA VAL A 580 -22.71 -28.29 -17.82
C VAL A 580 -22.37 -27.97 -19.26
N ILE A 581 -22.92 -26.88 -19.79
CA ILE A 581 -22.50 -26.31 -21.08
C ILE A 581 -22.06 -24.89 -20.83
N HIS A 582 -20.88 -24.52 -21.33
CA HIS A 582 -20.36 -23.16 -21.26
C HIS A 582 -19.56 -22.82 -22.51
N GLU A 583 -19.43 -21.53 -22.81
CA GLU A 583 -18.57 -21.09 -23.91
C GLU A 583 -17.10 -21.31 -23.52
N SER A 584 -16.29 -21.82 -24.45
CA SER A 584 -14.86 -21.98 -24.26
C SER A 584 -14.17 -20.64 -24.56
N PRO A 585 -13.32 -20.12 -23.67
CA PRO A 585 -12.45 -19.00 -24.02
C PRO A 585 -11.36 -19.53 -24.96
N SER A 586 -11.56 -19.40 -26.27
CA SER A 586 -10.49 -19.57 -27.23
C SER A 586 -10.56 -18.49 -28.30
N VAL A 587 -9.45 -17.74 -28.36
CA VAL A 587 -8.78 -17.20 -29.54
C VAL A 587 -9.55 -17.43 -30.84
N ASN A 588 -9.98 -16.30 -31.40
CA ASN A 588 -10.25 -16.02 -32.81
C ASN A 588 -10.84 -17.18 -33.66
N PRO A 589 -12.10 -17.11 -34.12
CA PRO A 589 -12.66 -18.08 -35.05
C PRO A 589 -12.02 -18.07 -36.46
N ASP A 590 -11.05 -17.18 -36.73
CA ASP A 590 -10.32 -17.07 -38.01
C ASP A 590 -8.77 -17.20 -37.87
N LEU A 591 -8.24 -17.98 -36.91
CA LEU A 591 -6.81 -18.37 -36.87
C LEU A 591 -6.59 -19.88 -36.75
#